data_AF-A0A1G8E3I3-F1
#
_entry.id   AF-A0A1G8E3I3-F1
#
_cell.length_a   1.000
_cell.length_b   1.000
_cell.length_c   1.000
_cell.angle_alpha   90.00
_cell.angle_beta   90.00
_cell.angle_gamma   90.00
#
_symmetry.space_group_name_H-M   'P 1'
#
loop_
_entity.id
_entity.type
_entity.pdbx_description
1 polymer ?
#
loop_
_entity_poly.entity_id
_entity_poly.type
_entity_poly.pdbx_seq_one_letter_code
_entity_poly.pdbx_strand_id
1 'polypeptide(L)'
;MKKIYSTLLLLVVTAAIAQIPSGYYATSTGTGYTLKTQLYNIIKGHTDPGYAGLYTTYQTSDRDYYYENDGTILDMYSEKPTGTDPYSYGAGTTQRCGTYSVEGDCYNREHIIPQSTFNSAAPMVSDAHFITPTDGKVNGQRSNYPHGPVTSPTWTSLNGSKLGASTISGYTGPIFEPINDFKGDIARMYFYFATRYENTVAGYSYAMFNNSSNQVFTTAFLNLLISWHNQDPVSAREIARNNAIYAIQKNRNPYIDHPEYVQAVWNPTADTQAPTAPANLVSTTKTTNSISLSWSGSTDNTAVTGYNVYMNSALKATVTGLSTTITGLTASTTYDFTVKAKDAAGNISVSSNTLNVTTTASGSTATDLLFSEYIEGSSNNKALEISNATGAAINLSIYSIKKQTNGSGSWSTRLSLSGTLNTGNKFTIVNSLMASSCYPTSSANLSTSATEIAFNGNDPIGLFKNGVLIDIIGTFNGGTANFSVDETIRRKATVTAPTTTFNKTTQWDSYASDTCNNLGSRKIEKTPKTSEALDINDIAIYPNPSNGTFSVNNSNKMYSIEIYSIIGQKIYSEENSNKSEITLPNSVKGTYLVRVTIDSNSVIKKLIIN
;
A
#
# COMPACT_ATOMS: atom_id res chain seq x y z
N MET A 1 12.88 -40.23 -71.12
CA MET A 1 12.80 -39.02 -70.27
C MET A 1 13.55 -39.26 -68.97
N LYS A 2 14.81 -38.82 -68.87
CA LYS A 2 15.59 -38.87 -67.63
C LYS A 2 15.54 -37.47 -67.00
N LYS A 3 14.97 -37.34 -65.80
CA LYS A 3 14.91 -36.09 -65.05
C LYS A 3 16.16 -35.99 -64.18
N ILE A 4 16.96 -34.95 -64.42
CA ILE A 4 18.10 -34.56 -63.59
C ILE A 4 17.54 -33.57 -62.55
N TYR A 5 17.70 -33.87 -61.27
CA TYR A 5 17.41 -32.94 -60.19
C TYR A 5 18.73 -32.27 -59.76
N SER A 6 18.88 -30.98 -60.04
CA SER A 6 19.94 -30.15 -59.47
C SER A 6 19.53 -29.74 -58.05
N THR A 7 20.29 -30.20 -57.05
CA THR A 7 20.24 -29.68 -55.68
C THR A 7 21.01 -28.37 -55.59
N LEU A 8 20.29 -27.26 -55.40
CA LEU A 8 20.86 -25.96 -55.06
C LEU A 8 21.14 -25.92 -53.55
N LEU A 9 22.41 -25.99 -53.16
CA LEU A 9 22.84 -25.84 -51.76
C LEU A 9 22.88 -24.35 -51.43
N LEU A 10 21.88 -23.86 -50.70
CA LEU A 10 21.83 -22.48 -50.19
C LEU A 10 22.73 -22.38 -48.95
N LEU A 11 23.94 -21.84 -49.11
CA LEU A 11 24.84 -21.55 -47.98
C LEU A 11 24.35 -20.26 -47.30
N VAL A 12 23.59 -20.38 -46.21
CA VAL A 12 23.20 -19.24 -45.38
C VAL A 12 24.39 -18.89 -44.49
N VAL A 13 25.14 -17.85 -44.85
CA VAL A 13 26.13 -17.23 -43.97
C VAL A 13 25.36 -16.28 -43.04
N THR A 14 25.07 -16.72 -41.82
CA THR A 14 24.60 -15.81 -40.76
C THR A 14 25.80 -15.01 -40.28
N ALA A 15 25.93 -13.76 -40.74
CA ALA A 15 26.79 -12.79 -40.07
C ALA A 15 26.21 -12.56 -38.66
N ALA A 16 26.89 -13.07 -37.63
CA ALA A 16 26.51 -12.86 -36.25
C ALA A 16 26.73 -11.38 -35.90
N ILE A 17 25.70 -10.55 -36.06
CA ILE A 17 25.65 -9.24 -35.42
C ILE A 17 25.64 -9.53 -33.93
N ALA A 18 26.73 -9.23 -33.22
CA ALA A 18 26.79 -9.35 -31.78
C ALA A 18 25.62 -8.55 -31.19
N GLN A 19 24.68 -9.24 -30.54
CA GLN A 19 23.53 -8.61 -29.90
C GLN A 19 23.91 -8.16 -28.48
N ILE A 20 23.10 -7.28 -27.90
CA ILE A 20 23.16 -6.98 -26.46
C ILE A 20 23.16 -8.32 -25.70
N PRO A 21 24.11 -8.58 -24.79
CA PRO A 21 24.13 -9.82 -24.03
C PRO A 21 22.80 -10.05 -23.31
N SER A 22 22.29 -11.27 -23.33
CA SER A 22 21.02 -11.59 -22.66
C SER A 22 21.06 -11.18 -21.19
N GLY A 23 20.09 -10.37 -20.76
CA GLY A 23 19.99 -9.89 -19.38
C GLY A 23 20.95 -8.76 -19.01
N TYR A 24 21.71 -8.17 -19.95
CA TYR A 24 22.69 -7.12 -19.67
C TYR A 24 22.09 -5.91 -18.91
N TYR A 25 20.84 -5.55 -19.20
CA TYR A 25 20.09 -4.46 -18.55
C TYR A 25 19.00 -4.94 -17.57
N ALA A 26 19.04 -6.19 -17.09
CA ALA A 26 17.97 -6.77 -16.27
C ALA A 26 17.69 -6.00 -14.96
N THR A 27 18.66 -5.22 -14.46
CA THR A 27 18.53 -4.42 -13.23
C THR A 27 18.12 -2.96 -13.48
N SER A 28 17.89 -2.56 -14.73
CA SER A 28 17.55 -1.19 -15.14
C SER A 28 16.03 -0.97 -15.16
N THR A 29 15.39 -0.96 -13.99
CA THR A 29 13.92 -0.88 -13.85
C THR A 29 13.40 0.46 -13.32
N GLY A 30 14.30 1.38 -12.96
CA GLY A 30 13.93 2.69 -12.40
C GLY A 30 13.60 3.72 -13.47
N THR A 31 13.42 4.97 -13.02
CA THR A 31 13.29 6.17 -13.88
C THR A 31 14.16 7.30 -13.35
N GLY A 32 14.33 8.38 -14.13
CA GLY A 32 15.11 9.55 -13.78
C GLY A 32 16.56 9.19 -13.37
N TYR A 33 17.06 9.84 -12.34
CA TYR A 33 18.42 9.56 -11.86
C TYR A 33 18.56 8.21 -11.13
N THR A 34 17.47 7.59 -10.68
CA THR A 34 17.53 6.20 -10.18
C THR A 34 17.91 5.24 -11.30
N LEU A 35 17.30 5.40 -12.50
CA LEU A 35 17.69 4.63 -13.68
C LEU A 35 19.14 4.91 -14.07
N LYS A 36 19.57 6.18 -14.03
CA LYS A 36 20.98 6.56 -14.28
C LYS A 36 21.95 5.78 -13.38
N THR A 37 21.70 5.75 -12.07
CA THR A 37 22.55 5.02 -11.11
C THR A 37 22.53 3.51 -11.35
N GLN A 38 21.40 2.93 -11.77
CA GLN A 38 21.33 1.52 -12.16
C GLN A 38 22.20 1.24 -13.39
N LEU A 39 22.13 2.09 -14.42
CA LEU A 39 22.95 2.01 -15.62
C LEU A 39 24.45 2.18 -15.30
N TYR A 40 24.79 3.16 -14.45
CA TYR A 40 26.15 3.33 -13.91
C TYR A 40 26.67 2.02 -13.31
N ASN A 41 25.88 1.35 -12.46
CA ASN A 41 26.32 0.11 -11.83
C ASN A 41 26.59 -1.03 -12.83
N ILE A 42 25.90 -1.05 -13.97
CA ILE A 42 26.12 -2.00 -15.06
C ILE A 42 27.42 -1.66 -15.81
N ILE A 43 27.63 -0.40 -16.17
CA ILE A 43 28.68 0.00 -17.12
C ILE A 43 29.98 0.50 -16.45
N LYS A 44 29.99 0.72 -15.13
CA LYS A 44 31.15 1.24 -14.39
C LYS A 44 32.38 0.33 -14.45
N GLY A 45 32.20 -0.98 -14.63
CA GLY A 45 33.31 -1.91 -14.86
C GLY A 45 33.58 -2.04 -16.36
N HIS A 46 34.81 -1.78 -16.79
CA HIS A 46 35.22 -2.04 -18.17
C HIS A 46 36.72 -2.36 -18.26
N THR A 47 37.12 -3.02 -19.34
CA THR A 47 38.50 -3.25 -19.72
C THR A 47 39.04 -2.01 -20.41
N ASP A 48 40.07 -1.41 -19.83
CA ASP A 48 40.78 -0.26 -20.41
C ASP A 48 41.78 -0.78 -21.48
N PRO A 49 41.60 -0.45 -22.78
CA PRO A 49 42.53 -0.87 -23.82
C PRO A 49 43.85 -0.07 -23.80
N GLY A 50 43.95 0.96 -22.95
CA GLY A 50 45.04 1.91 -22.91
C GLY A 50 44.98 2.92 -24.06
N TYR A 51 45.66 4.05 -23.89
CA TYR A 51 45.56 5.18 -24.82
C TYR A 51 46.02 4.86 -26.26
N ALA A 52 47.02 3.99 -26.42
CA ALA A 52 47.44 3.48 -27.72
C ALA A 52 46.51 2.40 -28.28
N GLY A 53 45.81 1.67 -27.41
CA GLY A 53 44.88 0.60 -27.78
C GLY A 53 43.64 1.09 -28.52
N LEU A 54 43.26 2.37 -28.36
CA LEU A 54 42.20 3.01 -29.13
C LEU A 54 42.38 2.83 -30.65
N TYR A 55 43.60 2.93 -31.17
CA TYR A 55 43.86 2.69 -32.59
C TYR A 55 43.65 1.25 -33.04
N THR A 56 43.69 0.29 -32.11
CA THR A 56 43.30 -1.10 -32.37
C THR A 56 41.79 -1.22 -32.37
N THR A 57 41.11 -0.55 -31.43
CA THR A 57 39.64 -0.48 -31.36
C THR A 57 39.04 0.04 -32.67
N TYR A 58 39.54 1.16 -33.19
CA TYR A 58 39.03 1.80 -34.41
C TYR A 58 39.08 0.92 -35.66
N GLN A 59 39.97 -0.08 -35.71
CA GLN A 59 40.03 -1.02 -36.84
C GLN A 59 38.75 -1.84 -36.99
N THR A 60 37.94 -1.91 -35.93
CA THR A 60 36.67 -2.64 -35.88
C THR A 60 35.47 -1.74 -35.54
N SER A 61 35.65 -0.66 -34.79
CA SER A 61 34.55 0.17 -34.29
C SER A 61 34.21 1.38 -35.14
N ASP A 62 35.18 1.92 -35.88
CA ASP A 62 35.06 3.21 -36.58
C ASP A 62 35.54 3.05 -38.03
N ARG A 63 35.11 1.98 -38.69
CA ARG A 63 35.33 1.76 -40.12
C ARG A 63 34.12 2.27 -40.90
N ASP A 64 34.36 2.98 -41.99
CA ASP A 64 33.28 3.42 -42.85
C ASP A 64 32.81 2.27 -43.74
N TYR A 65 31.69 1.68 -43.31
CA TYR A 65 30.91 0.72 -44.07
C TYR A 65 29.46 1.20 -44.27
N TYR A 66 29.19 2.48 -44.01
CA TYR A 66 27.82 3.01 -43.87
C TYR A 66 27.53 4.17 -44.82
N TYR A 67 28.54 4.99 -45.14
CA TYR A 67 28.42 6.07 -46.10
C TYR A 67 28.96 5.61 -47.46
N GLU A 68 30.13 6.05 -47.90
CA GLU A 68 30.78 5.62 -49.13
C GLU A 68 31.13 4.11 -49.10
N ASN A 69 31.22 3.52 -47.91
CA ASN A 69 31.50 2.10 -47.70
C ASN A 69 32.83 1.70 -48.36
N ASP A 70 33.82 2.57 -48.25
CA ASP A 70 35.17 2.38 -48.80
C ASP A 70 36.12 1.68 -47.82
N GLY A 71 35.65 1.43 -46.59
CA GLY A 71 36.41 0.79 -45.53
C GLY A 71 37.49 1.68 -44.94
N THR A 72 37.48 2.99 -45.15
CA THR A 72 38.38 3.92 -44.45
C THR A 72 37.98 4.05 -42.98
N ILE A 73 38.70 4.89 -42.24
CA ILE A 73 38.32 5.28 -40.88
C ILE A 73 37.18 6.29 -41.00
N LEU A 74 36.04 5.97 -40.37
CA LEU A 74 34.90 6.87 -40.30
C LEU A 74 35.22 7.99 -39.33
N ASP A 75 35.50 9.16 -39.89
CA ASP A 75 35.80 10.39 -39.19
C ASP A 75 34.62 11.36 -39.32
N MET A 76 33.90 11.56 -38.21
CA MET A 76 32.72 12.44 -38.17
C MET A 76 32.99 13.91 -38.53
N TYR A 77 34.25 14.33 -38.59
CA TYR A 77 34.66 15.69 -38.94
C TYR A 77 35.11 15.85 -40.39
N SER A 78 35.26 14.77 -41.15
CA SER A 78 35.50 14.82 -42.60
C SER A 78 34.33 14.23 -43.39
N GLU A 79 33.60 13.30 -42.80
CA GLU A 79 32.49 12.57 -43.38
C GLU A 79 31.43 13.50 -44.00
N LYS A 80 31.02 13.18 -45.23
CA LYS A 80 29.96 13.86 -45.98
C LYS A 80 28.85 12.85 -46.33
N PRO A 81 27.77 12.81 -45.54
CA PRO A 81 26.72 11.79 -45.64
C PRO A 81 26.06 11.55 -47.01
N THR A 82 26.19 12.48 -47.96
CA THR A 82 25.56 12.40 -49.29
C THR A 82 26.53 12.67 -50.44
N GLY A 83 27.84 12.50 -50.24
CA GLY A 83 28.81 12.57 -51.34
C GLY A 83 30.24 12.53 -50.84
N THR A 84 31.19 12.35 -51.76
CA THR A 84 32.58 12.03 -51.42
C THR A 84 33.22 12.95 -50.39
N ASP A 85 33.82 12.31 -49.40
CA ASP A 85 34.66 12.95 -48.39
C ASP A 85 35.74 13.85 -48.98
N PRO A 86 36.02 14.99 -48.34
CA PRO A 86 37.11 15.88 -48.75
C PRO A 86 38.49 15.20 -48.65
N TYR A 87 38.61 14.21 -47.76
CA TYR A 87 39.79 13.38 -47.53
C TYR A 87 39.38 12.18 -46.66
N SER A 88 40.10 11.07 -46.77
CA SER A 88 39.83 9.87 -45.96
C SER A 88 41.12 9.18 -45.51
N TYR A 89 41.01 8.38 -44.46
CA TYR A 89 42.17 7.75 -43.81
C TYR A 89 42.05 6.23 -43.82
N GLY A 90 43.07 5.53 -44.31
CA GLY A 90 43.18 4.10 -44.10
C GLY A 90 43.43 3.76 -42.63
N ALA A 91 43.06 2.55 -42.22
CA ALA A 91 43.27 2.08 -40.84
C ALA A 91 44.74 1.83 -40.46
N GLY A 92 45.68 2.07 -41.39
CA GLY A 92 47.11 1.89 -41.21
C GLY A 92 47.73 2.86 -40.20
N THR A 93 48.99 2.62 -39.84
CA THR A 93 49.70 3.41 -38.81
C THR A 93 50.29 4.72 -39.33
N THR A 94 50.46 4.86 -40.65
CA THR A 94 51.15 6.00 -41.27
C THR A 94 50.30 7.28 -41.35
N GLN A 95 48.98 7.16 -41.25
CA GLN A 95 48.04 8.29 -41.35
C GLN A 95 47.58 8.81 -39.97
N ARG A 96 48.30 8.42 -38.90
CA ARG A 96 48.06 8.83 -37.52
C ARG A 96 49.10 9.86 -37.12
N CYS A 97 48.71 10.98 -36.51
CA CYS A 97 49.69 11.96 -36.05
C CYS A 97 49.26 12.79 -34.84
N GLY A 98 50.23 13.52 -34.27
CA GLY A 98 50.00 14.55 -33.24
C GLY A 98 50.35 15.96 -33.71
N THR A 99 50.68 16.15 -35.00
CA THR A 99 51.09 17.44 -35.58
C THR A 99 50.50 17.58 -36.97
N TYR A 100 49.70 18.62 -37.18
CA TYR A 100 48.91 18.87 -38.38
C TYR A 100 48.88 20.37 -38.66
N SER A 101 48.80 20.74 -39.92
CA SER A 101 48.73 22.13 -40.40
C SER A 101 47.43 22.41 -41.14
N VAL A 102 46.96 21.46 -41.95
CA VAL A 102 45.74 21.53 -42.76
C VAL A 102 44.85 20.29 -42.52
N GLU A 103 43.58 20.40 -42.91
CA GLU A 103 42.68 19.24 -42.94
C GLU A 103 43.19 18.20 -43.95
N GLY A 104 43.07 16.92 -43.62
CA GLY A 104 43.55 15.81 -44.47
C GLY A 104 44.97 15.34 -44.17
N ASP A 105 45.71 15.99 -43.27
CA ASP A 105 47.08 15.61 -42.92
C ASP A 105 47.14 14.21 -42.26
N CYS A 106 46.27 13.98 -41.28
CA CYS A 106 46.22 12.75 -40.49
C CYS A 106 44.96 12.73 -39.61
N TYR A 107 44.60 11.56 -39.10
CA TYR A 107 43.63 11.45 -38.02
C TYR A 107 44.29 11.27 -36.65
N ASN A 108 43.63 11.74 -35.60
CA ASN A 108 44.01 11.57 -34.21
C ASN A 108 42.81 11.07 -33.36
N ARG A 109 42.88 11.23 -32.03
CA ARG A 109 41.83 10.79 -31.10
C ARG A 109 41.12 12.03 -30.57
N GLU A 110 39.87 12.19 -30.94
CA GLU A 110 39.00 13.24 -30.42
C GLU A 110 38.31 12.75 -29.15
N HIS A 111 38.54 13.46 -28.05
CA HIS A 111 37.83 13.24 -26.80
C HIS A 111 36.63 14.18 -26.76
N ILE A 112 35.43 13.65 -26.98
CA ILE A 112 34.20 14.46 -26.98
C ILE A 112 34.06 15.26 -25.67
N ILE A 113 34.44 14.67 -24.54
CA ILE A 113 34.73 15.38 -23.29
C ILE A 113 36.24 15.62 -23.24
N PRO A 114 36.74 16.88 -23.31
CA PRO A 114 38.17 17.15 -23.43
C PRO A 114 39.01 16.54 -22.30
N GLN A 115 40.22 16.05 -22.61
CA GLN A 115 41.11 15.45 -21.61
C GLN A 115 41.44 16.39 -20.44
N SER A 116 41.48 17.70 -20.68
CA SER A 116 41.71 18.71 -19.64
C SER A 116 40.64 18.70 -18.54
N THR A 117 39.43 18.21 -18.82
CA THR A 117 38.33 18.13 -17.85
C THR A 117 38.61 17.14 -16.72
N PHE A 118 39.38 16.09 -17.01
CA PHE A 118 39.70 15.01 -16.07
C PHE A 118 41.20 14.77 -15.93
N ASN A 119 42.04 15.75 -16.30
CA ASN A 119 43.50 15.70 -16.22
C ASN A 119 44.13 14.47 -16.90
N SER A 120 43.58 14.02 -18.04
CA SER A 120 44.02 12.81 -18.75
C SER A 120 44.04 11.54 -17.87
N ALA A 121 43.26 11.51 -16.79
CA ALA A 121 43.20 10.38 -15.88
C ALA A 121 42.60 9.12 -16.56
N ALA A 122 43.18 7.97 -16.24
CA ALA A 122 42.57 6.68 -16.55
C ALA A 122 41.35 6.41 -15.64
N PRO A 123 40.32 5.69 -16.14
CA PRO A 123 40.23 5.09 -17.47
C PRO A 123 39.61 6.03 -18.54
N MET A 124 39.29 7.28 -18.20
CA MET A 124 38.63 8.22 -19.14
C MET A 124 39.47 8.51 -20.38
N VAL A 125 40.79 8.61 -20.23
CA VAL A 125 41.69 8.94 -21.34
C VAL A 125 41.65 7.95 -22.51
N SER A 126 41.13 6.74 -22.29
CA SER A 126 41.16 5.61 -23.24
C SER A 126 39.83 4.90 -23.41
N ASP A 127 38.72 5.47 -22.93
CA ASP A 127 37.39 4.91 -23.11
C ASP A 127 36.79 5.26 -24.49
N ALA A 128 36.80 4.29 -25.40
CA ALA A 128 36.35 4.43 -26.77
C ALA A 128 34.87 4.84 -26.90
N HIS A 129 34.02 4.67 -25.88
CA HIS A 129 32.61 5.05 -26.01
C HIS A 129 32.41 6.55 -26.21
N PHE A 130 33.35 7.42 -25.81
CA PHE A 130 33.30 8.86 -26.06
C PHE A 130 34.55 9.41 -26.78
N ILE A 131 35.45 8.52 -27.24
CA ILE A 131 36.65 8.90 -27.98
C ILE A 131 36.56 8.34 -29.39
N THR A 132 36.68 9.21 -30.38
CA THR A 132 36.50 8.86 -31.80
C THR A 132 37.76 9.19 -32.60
N PRO A 133 38.03 8.49 -33.71
CA PRO A 133 39.05 8.93 -34.63
C PRO A 133 38.53 10.11 -35.45
N THR A 134 39.26 11.21 -35.47
CA THR A 134 38.90 12.35 -36.33
C THR A 134 40.10 13.05 -36.93
N ASP A 135 39.89 13.86 -37.96
CA ASP A 135 40.90 14.72 -38.54
C ASP A 135 41.64 15.55 -37.48
N GLY A 136 42.97 15.51 -37.53
CA GLY A 136 43.81 16.19 -36.57
C GLY A 136 43.58 17.70 -36.55
N LYS A 137 43.44 18.33 -37.73
CA LYS A 137 43.22 19.77 -37.83
C LYS A 137 41.85 20.16 -37.31
N VAL A 138 40.79 19.45 -37.65
CA VAL A 138 39.44 19.74 -37.15
C VAL A 138 39.36 19.53 -35.63
N ASN A 139 39.92 18.43 -35.10
CA ASN A 139 40.05 18.22 -33.66
C ASN A 139 40.82 19.38 -32.99
N GLY A 140 41.96 19.79 -33.58
CA GLY A 140 42.74 20.92 -33.10
C GLY A 140 41.96 22.25 -33.07
N GLN A 141 41.09 22.49 -34.06
CA GLN A 141 40.20 23.66 -34.09
C GLN A 141 39.11 23.57 -33.02
N ARG A 142 38.57 22.37 -32.78
CA ARG A 142 37.60 22.13 -31.72
C ARG A 142 38.20 22.39 -30.33
N SER A 143 39.48 22.07 -30.11
CA SER A 143 40.20 22.34 -28.85
C SER A 143 39.48 21.74 -27.63
N ASN A 144 39.26 22.51 -26.56
CA ASN A 144 38.43 22.14 -25.42
C ASN A 144 37.03 22.78 -25.45
N TYR A 145 36.61 23.32 -26.60
CA TYR A 145 35.33 24.00 -26.71
C TYR A 145 34.16 23.01 -26.60
N PRO A 146 33.06 23.39 -25.94
CA PRO A 146 31.83 22.61 -25.96
C PRO A 146 31.29 22.39 -27.36
N HIS A 147 30.45 21.37 -27.49
CA HIS A 147 29.65 21.19 -28.69
C HIS A 147 28.38 22.03 -28.61
N GLY A 148 27.96 22.62 -29.72
CA GLY A 148 26.69 23.32 -29.79
C GLY A 148 26.55 24.21 -31.02
N PRO A 149 25.36 24.80 -31.21
CA PRO A 149 25.05 25.63 -32.37
C PRO A 149 25.92 26.90 -32.43
N VAL A 150 26.39 27.23 -33.63
CA VAL A 150 27.19 28.42 -33.92
C VAL A 150 26.33 29.48 -34.64
N THR A 151 26.21 30.67 -34.06
CA THR A 151 25.51 31.81 -34.70
C THR A 151 26.34 32.49 -35.78
N SER A 152 27.63 32.69 -35.49
CA SER A 152 28.56 33.39 -36.39
C SER A 152 29.86 32.59 -36.47
N PRO A 153 30.05 31.79 -37.53
CA PRO A 153 31.24 30.96 -37.67
C PRO A 153 32.48 31.83 -37.89
N THR A 154 33.50 31.60 -37.08
CA THR A 154 34.86 32.15 -37.29
C THR A 154 35.73 31.19 -38.11
N TRP A 155 35.35 29.92 -38.17
CA TRP A 155 35.96 28.90 -39.01
C TRP A 155 34.94 27.83 -39.41
N THR A 156 35.13 27.21 -40.56
CA THR A 156 34.28 26.12 -41.09
C THR A 156 35.19 25.09 -41.74
N SER A 157 35.03 23.83 -41.33
CA SER A 157 35.73 22.67 -41.89
C SER A 157 35.22 22.32 -43.29
N LEU A 158 35.95 21.45 -44.01
CA LEU A 158 35.56 21.01 -45.35
C LEU A 158 34.29 20.16 -45.38
N ASN A 159 33.90 19.52 -44.25
CA ASN A 159 32.63 18.80 -44.13
C ASN A 159 31.46 19.70 -43.70
N GLY A 160 31.74 20.93 -43.25
CA GLY A 160 30.73 21.91 -42.86
C GLY A 160 30.54 22.07 -41.34
N SER A 161 31.28 21.35 -40.51
CA SER A 161 31.39 21.64 -39.08
C SER A 161 31.97 23.03 -38.84
N LYS A 162 31.52 23.73 -37.80
CA LYS A 162 31.81 25.16 -37.57
C LYS A 162 32.42 25.39 -36.20
N LEU A 163 33.30 26.38 -36.10
CA LEU A 163 33.72 26.98 -34.83
C LEU A 163 33.25 28.43 -34.81
N GLY A 164 32.69 28.90 -33.70
CA GLY A 164 32.28 30.30 -33.59
C GLY A 164 31.54 30.64 -32.31
N ALA A 165 30.76 31.72 -32.35
CA ALA A 165 30.00 32.20 -31.20
C ALA A 165 28.86 31.25 -30.80
N SER A 166 28.73 30.98 -29.50
CA SER A 166 27.70 30.11 -28.91
C SER A 166 26.30 30.74 -28.91
N THR A 167 25.26 29.90 -29.08
CA THR A 167 23.87 30.28 -28.75
C THR A 167 23.36 29.65 -27.45
N ILE A 168 24.17 28.84 -26.77
CA ILE A 168 23.81 28.18 -25.53
C ILE A 168 23.67 29.22 -24.41
N SER A 169 22.47 29.30 -23.85
CA SER A 169 22.18 30.20 -22.73
C SER A 169 23.12 29.95 -21.55
N GLY A 170 23.73 31.03 -21.04
CA GLY A 170 24.69 30.97 -19.94
C GLY A 170 26.15 30.70 -20.35
N TYR A 171 26.45 30.49 -21.63
CA TYR A 171 27.83 30.31 -22.11
C TYR A 171 28.19 31.28 -23.24
N THR A 172 29.23 32.08 -23.01
CA THR A 172 29.68 33.15 -23.93
C THR A 172 30.99 32.83 -24.65
N GLY A 173 31.61 31.68 -24.37
CA GLY A 173 32.84 31.25 -25.03
C GLY A 173 32.59 30.70 -26.45
N PRO A 174 33.67 30.39 -27.19
CA PRO A 174 33.57 29.73 -28.49
C PRO A 174 32.98 28.32 -28.35
N ILE A 175 32.24 27.89 -29.38
CA ILE A 175 31.61 26.57 -29.43
C ILE A 175 31.85 25.92 -30.79
N PHE A 176 31.87 24.59 -30.81
CA PHE A 176 32.04 23.80 -32.01
C PHE A 176 30.71 23.14 -32.41
N GLU A 177 30.25 23.38 -33.63
CA GLU A 177 29.04 22.77 -34.18
C GLU A 177 29.42 21.66 -35.18
N PRO A 178 29.16 20.38 -34.88
CA PRO A 178 29.29 19.30 -35.85
C PRO A 178 28.15 19.36 -36.88
N ILE A 179 28.30 18.67 -38.00
CA ILE A 179 27.19 18.49 -38.96
C ILE A 179 26.04 17.69 -38.34
N ASN A 180 24.84 17.79 -38.94
CA ASN A 180 23.62 17.27 -38.32
C ASN A 180 23.62 15.75 -38.11
N ASP A 181 24.23 14.99 -39.01
CA ASP A 181 24.29 13.52 -39.00
C ASP A 181 25.10 12.91 -37.84
N PHE A 182 25.79 13.74 -37.04
CA PHE A 182 26.57 13.28 -35.87
C PHE A 182 26.17 13.94 -34.55
N LYS A 183 25.14 14.79 -34.57
CA LYS A 183 24.70 15.52 -33.37
C LYS A 183 24.16 14.56 -32.31
N GLY A 184 23.41 13.54 -32.72
CA GLY A 184 22.86 12.49 -31.87
C GLY A 184 23.95 11.58 -31.32
N ASP A 185 24.92 11.18 -32.16
CA ASP A 185 26.09 10.40 -31.74
C ASP A 185 26.81 11.10 -30.60
N ILE A 186 27.17 12.37 -30.81
CA ILE A 186 27.86 13.19 -29.80
C ILE A 186 27.00 13.34 -28.54
N ALA A 187 25.69 13.53 -28.67
CA ALA A 187 24.79 13.62 -27.52
C ALA A 187 24.81 12.34 -26.68
N ARG A 188 24.72 11.17 -27.32
CA ARG A 188 24.80 9.86 -26.64
C ARG A 188 26.17 9.59 -26.02
N MET A 189 27.25 10.14 -26.56
CA MET A 189 28.59 10.10 -25.94
C MET A 189 28.66 10.96 -24.66
N TYR A 190 28.04 12.15 -24.65
CA TYR A 190 27.90 12.95 -23.43
C TYR A 190 27.08 12.23 -22.36
N PHE A 191 25.90 11.70 -22.70
CA PHE A 191 25.06 10.96 -21.75
C PHE A 191 25.76 9.73 -21.19
N TYR A 192 26.50 9.01 -22.04
CA TYR A 192 27.35 7.91 -21.61
C TYR A 192 28.38 8.36 -20.58
N PHE A 193 29.17 9.41 -20.87
CA PHE A 193 30.21 9.89 -19.96
C PHE A 193 29.62 10.28 -18.59
N ALA A 194 28.53 11.05 -18.60
CA ALA A 194 27.84 11.49 -17.39
C ALA A 194 27.33 10.33 -16.52
N THR A 195 26.97 9.21 -17.14
CA THR A 195 26.46 8.00 -16.47
C THR A 195 27.59 7.10 -16.04
N ARG A 196 28.55 6.82 -16.93
CA ARG A 196 29.69 5.95 -16.66
C ARG A 196 30.52 6.47 -15.49
N TYR A 197 30.70 7.78 -15.39
CA TYR A 197 31.55 8.41 -14.37
C TYR A 197 30.73 9.12 -13.28
N GLU A 198 29.50 8.67 -13.02
CA GLU A 198 28.58 9.27 -12.03
C GLU A 198 29.23 9.55 -10.66
N ASN A 199 30.12 8.66 -10.20
CA ASN A 199 30.79 8.77 -8.92
C ASN A 199 31.92 9.81 -8.85
N THR A 200 32.42 10.30 -9.98
CA THR A 200 33.55 11.25 -10.04
C THR A 200 33.23 12.54 -10.79
N VAL A 201 32.21 12.53 -11.65
CA VAL A 201 31.91 13.62 -12.59
C VAL A 201 31.59 14.97 -11.92
N ALA A 202 31.07 14.95 -10.68
CA ALA A 202 30.83 16.16 -9.90
C ALA A 202 32.12 16.96 -9.59
N GLY A 203 33.27 16.31 -9.59
CA GLY A 203 34.57 16.94 -9.34
C GLY A 203 35.24 17.52 -10.58
N TYR A 204 34.66 17.35 -11.78
CA TYR A 204 35.26 17.80 -13.03
C TYR A 204 34.78 19.20 -13.42
N SER A 205 35.72 20.06 -13.79
CA SER A 205 35.42 21.42 -14.26
C SER A 205 35.32 21.43 -15.77
N TYR A 206 34.12 21.71 -16.28
CA TYR A 206 33.85 21.90 -17.69
C TYR A 206 32.68 22.86 -17.86
N ALA A 207 32.71 23.73 -18.87
CA ALA A 207 31.75 24.83 -19.01
C ALA A 207 30.29 24.37 -19.09
N MET A 208 30.07 23.16 -19.60
CA MET A 208 28.73 22.57 -19.72
C MET A 208 28.30 21.74 -18.50
N PHE A 209 29.17 21.57 -17.50
CA PHE A 209 28.87 20.83 -16.29
C PHE A 209 28.36 21.75 -15.17
N ASN A 210 27.51 21.21 -14.31
CA ASN A 210 26.91 21.90 -13.17
C ASN A 210 27.46 21.40 -11.81
N ASN A 211 28.52 20.60 -11.83
CA ASN A 211 29.18 19.99 -10.66
C ASN A 211 28.29 19.05 -9.82
N SER A 212 27.17 18.55 -10.37
CA SER A 212 26.36 17.50 -9.74
C SER A 212 26.71 16.12 -10.28
N SER A 213 26.63 15.08 -9.43
CA SER A 213 26.77 13.69 -9.89
C SER A 213 25.55 13.21 -10.67
N ASN A 214 24.38 13.77 -10.41
CA ASN A 214 23.12 13.29 -10.97
C ASN A 214 22.86 13.92 -12.34
N GLN A 215 22.57 15.23 -12.38
CA GLN A 215 22.23 15.93 -13.61
C GLN A 215 23.45 16.15 -14.51
N VAL A 216 24.62 16.40 -13.93
CA VAL A 216 25.91 16.68 -14.59
C VAL A 216 25.93 17.94 -15.43
N PHE A 217 24.94 18.16 -16.29
CA PHE A 217 24.93 19.23 -17.28
C PHE A 217 24.19 20.47 -16.79
N THR A 218 24.53 21.64 -17.33
CA THR A 218 23.66 22.81 -17.22
C THR A 218 22.33 22.54 -17.93
N THR A 219 21.24 23.16 -17.48
CA THR A 219 19.90 22.94 -18.08
C THR A 219 19.87 23.26 -19.57
N ALA A 220 20.52 24.35 -19.99
CA ALA A 220 20.57 24.74 -21.41
C ALA A 220 21.28 23.69 -22.27
N PHE A 221 22.39 23.14 -21.78
CA PHE A 221 23.13 22.11 -22.50
C PHE A 221 22.38 20.77 -22.49
N LEU A 222 21.78 20.39 -21.36
CA LEU A 222 20.97 19.18 -21.28
C LEU A 222 19.85 19.18 -22.33
N ASN A 223 19.11 20.28 -22.44
CA ASN A 223 18.03 20.44 -23.42
C ASN A 223 18.56 20.35 -24.86
N LEU A 224 19.75 20.90 -25.13
CA LEU A 224 20.40 20.77 -26.43
C LEU A 224 20.72 19.32 -26.75
N LEU A 225 21.34 18.58 -25.82
CA LEU A 225 21.70 17.18 -26.02
C LEU A 225 20.46 16.30 -26.26
N ILE A 226 19.37 16.54 -25.53
CA ILE A 226 18.09 15.85 -25.76
C ILE A 226 17.54 16.18 -27.15
N SER A 227 17.58 17.46 -27.54
CA SER A 227 17.13 17.89 -28.87
C SER A 227 17.94 17.22 -29.99
N TRP A 228 19.26 17.15 -29.84
CA TRP A 228 20.16 16.49 -30.79
C TRP A 228 19.91 14.99 -30.88
N HIS A 229 19.78 14.32 -29.74
CA HIS A 229 19.41 12.90 -29.68
C HIS A 229 18.09 12.60 -30.42
N ASN A 230 17.08 13.47 -30.28
CA ASN A 230 15.78 13.28 -30.93
C ASN A 230 15.80 13.59 -32.42
N GLN A 231 16.62 14.55 -32.85
CA GLN A 231 16.75 14.95 -34.26
C GLN A 231 17.63 14.00 -35.08
N ASP A 232 18.56 13.32 -34.41
CA ASP A 232 19.49 12.36 -34.99
C ASP A 232 19.41 11.03 -34.22
N PRO A 233 18.43 10.16 -34.57
CA PRO A 233 18.21 8.87 -33.91
C PRO A 233 19.40 7.92 -34.03
N VAL A 234 19.41 6.87 -33.20
CA VAL A 234 20.50 5.87 -33.22
C VAL A 234 20.63 5.23 -34.60
N SER A 235 21.83 5.30 -35.17
CA SER A 235 22.13 4.75 -36.50
C SER A 235 22.64 3.30 -36.45
N ALA A 236 22.58 2.61 -37.60
CA ALA A 236 23.18 1.27 -37.73
C ALA A 236 24.69 1.28 -37.43
N ARG A 237 25.36 2.38 -37.80
CA ARG A 237 26.77 2.64 -37.52
C ARG A 237 27.06 2.67 -36.02
N GLU A 238 26.26 3.38 -35.25
CA GLU A 238 26.42 3.43 -33.79
C GLU A 238 26.19 2.09 -33.12
N ILE A 239 25.19 1.33 -33.56
CA ILE A 239 24.94 -0.03 -33.04
C ILE A 239 26.16 -0.91 -33.28
N ALA A 240 26.72 -0.89 -34.50
CA ALA A 240 27.91 -1.66 -34.83
C ALA A 240 29.15 -1.20 -34.05
N ARG A 241 29.34 0.11 -33.90
CA ARG A 241 30.38 0.70 -33.07
C ARG A 241 30.28 0.24 -31.62
N ASN A 242 29.08 0.32 -31.03
CA ASN A 242 28.82 -0.12 -29.65
C ASN A 242 29.14 -1.60 -29.46
N ASN A 243 28.80 -2.44 -30.45
CA ASN A 243 29.13 -3.87 -30.47
C ASN A 243 30.63 -4.14 -30.55
N ALA A 244 31.35 -3.44 -31.43
CA ALA A 244 32.79 -3.57 -31.59
C ALA A 244 33.54 -3.11 -30.33
N ILE A 245 33.13 -1.99 -29.73
CA ILE A 245 33.70 -1.51 -28.47
C ILE A 245 33.40 -2.51 -27.34
N TYR A 246 32.19 -3.07 -27.26
CA TYR A 246 31.86 -4.09 -26.27
C TYR A 246 32.77 -5.32 -26.37
N ALA A 247 33.13 -5.75 -27.58
CA ALA A 247 34.04 -6.88 -27.76
C ALA A 247 35.41 -6.65 -27.10
N ILE A 248 35.84 -5.39 -26.97
CA ILE A 248 37.14 -4.98 -26.42
C ILE A 248 37.02 -4.53 -24.96
N GLN A 249 36.16 -3.55 -24.67
CA GLN A 249 36.04 -2.93 -23.35
C GLN A 249 35.08 -3.66 -22.39
N LYS A 250 34.25 -4.59 -22.90
CA LYS A 250 33.26 -5.33 -22.09
C LYS A 250 32.18 -4.48 -21.42
N ASN A 251 32.08 -3.19 -21.75
CA ASN A 251 30.96 -2.34 -21.41
C ASN A 251 30.29 -1.76 -22.66
N ARG A 252 29.05 -1.30 -22.53
CA ARG A 252 28.21 -0.81 -23.62
C ARG A 252 27.73 0.62 -23.34
N ASN A 253 27.46 1.40 -24.37
CA ASN A 253 26.73 2.65 -24.24
C ASN A 253 25.22 2.36 -24.16
N PRO A 254 24.58 2.55 -22.98
CA PRO A 254 23.17 2.22 -22.80
C PRO A 254 22.24 3.09 -23.64
N TYR A 255 22.66 4.29 -24.02
CA TYR A 255 21.85 5.22 -24.81
C TYR A 255 21.88 4.91 -26.31
N ILE A 256 22.76 4.01 -26.75
CA ILE A 256 22.74 3.43 -28.10
C ILE A 256 21.88 2.17 -28.10
N ASP A 257 22.04 1.30 -27.09
CA ASP A 257 21.27 0.05 -26.98
C ASP A 257 19.78 0.28 -26.67
N HIS A 258 19.49 1.32 -25.86
CA HIS A 258 18.16 1.72 -25.42
C HIS A 258 18.03 3.25 -25.53
N PRO A 259 17.81 3.79 -26.75
CA PRO A 259 17.67 5.24 -26.95
C PRO A 259 16.55 5.86 -26.09
N GLU A 260 15.50 5.11 -25.78
CA GLU A 260 14.43 5.52 -24.87
C GLU A 260 14.92 5.89 -23.45
N TYR A 261 16.09 5.39 -23.04
CA TYR A 261 16.69 5.77 -21.76
C TYR A 261 17.14 7.23 -21.72
N VAL A 262 17.35 7.90 -22.87
CA VAL A 262 17.63 9.33 -22.85
C VAL A 262 16.46 10.08 -22.25
N GLN A 263 15.25 9.82 -22.76
CA GLN A 263 14.03 10.43 -22.23
C GLN A 263 13.77 9.98 -20.79
N ALA A 264 13.89 8.67 -20.49
CA ALA A 264 13.60 8.14 -19.16
C ALA A 264 14.53 8.68 -18.05
N VAL A 265 15.80 9.00 -18.37
CA VAL A 265 16.78 9.51 -17.41
C VAL A 265 16.81 11.03 -17.36
N TRP A 266 16.89 11.69 -18.51
CA TRP A 266 17.32 13.09 -18.62
C TRP A 266 16.20 14.09 -18.84
N ASN A 267 15.05 13.60 -19.29
CA ASN A 267 13.83 14.37 -19.44
C ASN A 267 12.65 13.52 -18.97
N PRO A 268 12.65 12.97 -17.74
CA PRO A 268 11.47 12.27 -17.27
C PRO A 268 10.35 13.31 -17.34
N THR A 269 9.37 13.11 -18.23
CA THR A 269 8.17 13.93 -18.23
C THR A 269 7.70 13.96 -16.79
N ALA A 270 7.47 15.16 -16.25
CA ALA A 270 6.94 15.28 -14.89
C ALA A 270 5.76 14.33 -14.80
N ASP A 271 5.86 13.34 -13.92
CA ASP A 271 4.75 12.44 -13.73
C ASP A 271 3.59 13.30 -13.25
N THR A 272 2.50 13.31 -14.00
CA THR A 272 1.29 14.08 -13.68
C THR A 272 0.13 13.17 -13.35
N GLN A 273 0.32 11.85 -13.51
CA GLN A 273 -0.69 10.88 -13.20
C GLN A 273 -0.58 10.53 -11.71
N ALA A 274 -1.68 10.71 -10.99
CA ALA A 274 -1.73 10.30 -9.60
C ALA A 274 -1.92 8.78 -9.49
N PRO A 275 -1.38 8.15 -8.43
CA PRO A 275 -1.64 6.74 -8.15
C PRO A 275 -3.13 6.42 -8.01
N THR A 276 -3.50 5.15 -8.18
CA THR A 276 -4.86 4.69 -7.87
C THR A 276 -5.16 4.86 -6.37
N ALA A 277 -6.44 4.97 -6.02
CA ALA A 277 -6.85 4.99 -4.62
C ALA A 277 -6.44 3.68 -3.90
N PRO A 278 -5.91 3.74 -2.66
CA PRO A 278 -5.75 2.55 -1.84
C PRO A 278 -7.11 1.88 -1.60
N ALA A 279 -7.17 0.55 -1.69
CA ALA A 279 -8.40 -0.22 -1.53
C ALA A 279 -8.43 -0.99 -0.20
N ASN A 280 -9.62 -1.46 0.21
CA ASN A 280 -9.80 -2.33 1.38
C ASN A 280 -9.20 -1.77 2.67
N LEU A 281 -9.36 -0.47 2.94
CA LEU A 281 -8.95 0.11 4.22
C LEU A 281 -9.82 -0.49 5.33
N VAL A 282 -9.17 -1.18 6.27
CA VAL A 282 -9.80 -1.87 7.40
C VAL A 282 -9.02 -1.66 8.68
N SER A 283 -9.68 -1.85 9.83
CA SER A 283 -9.02 -1.90 11.13
C SER A 283 -8.71 -3.35 11.49
N THR A 284 -7.46 -3.64 11.80
CA THR A 284 -7.02 -4.99 12.21
C THR A 284 -7.16 -5.19 13.71
N THR A 285 -6.88 -4.14 14.49
CA THR A 285 -6.94 -4.14 15.95
C THR A 285 -7.31 -2.75 16.46
N LYS A 286 -8.02 -2.71 17.60
CA LYS A 286 -8.36 -1.46 18.29
C LYS A 286 -8.29 -1.65 19.81
N THR A 287 -7.75 -0.65 20.50
CA THR A 287 -7.65 -0.60 21.97
C THR A 287 -8.37 0.64 22.50
N THR A 288 -8.16 0.95 23.78
CA THR A 288 -8.69 2.17 24.42
C THR A 288 -8.01 3.44 23.91
N ASN A 289 -6.79 3.33 23.37
CA ASN A 289 -5.96 4.47 23.00
C ASN A 289 -5.25 4.33 21.64
N SER A 290 -5.56 3.28 20.87
CA SER A 290 -4.92 3.06 19.56
C SER A 290 -5.81 2.30 18.59
N ILE A 291 -5.58 2.51 17.30
CA ILE A 291 -6.23 1.81 16.19
C ILE A 291 -5.16 1.43 15.17
N SER A 292 -5.10 0.16 14.82
CA SER A 292 -4.26 -0.36 13.73
C SER A 292 -5.08 -0.49 12.45
N LEU A 293 -4.46 -0.09 11.33
CA LEU A 293 -5.06 0.02 10.01
C LEU A 293 -4.24 -0.79 9.01
N SER A 294 -4.91 -1.42 8.04
CA SER A 294 -4.29 -2.05 6.87
C SER A 294 -5.09 -1.78 5.61
N TRP A 295 -4.44 -1.76 4.45
CA TRP A 295 -5.06 -1.56 3.15
C TRP A 295 -4.34 -2.34 2.05
N SER A 296 -4.96 -2.44 0.88
CA SER A 296 -4.35 -2.98 -0.34
C SER A 296 -3.57 -1.89 -1.07
N GLY A 297 -2.41 -2.25 -1.64
CA GLY A 297 -1.53 -1.30 -2.32
C GLY A 297 -2.13 -0.70 -3.58
N SER A 298 -1.72 0.54 -3.87
CA SER A 298 -2.07 1.25 -5.11
C SER A 298 -1.13 0.89 -6.25
N THR A 299 -1.56 1.18 -7.48
CA THR A 299 -0.72 1.11 -8.69
C THR A 299 -0.54 2.49 -9.29
N ASP A 300 0.54 2.67 -10.04
CA ASP A 300 0.92 3.92 -10.67
C ASP A 300 1.71 3.62 -11.97
N ASN A 301 1.77 4.57 -12.90
CA ASN A 301 2.54 4.44 -14.14
C ASN A 301 4.06 4.49 -13.90
N THR A 302 4.51 5.15 -12.84
CA THR A 302 5.94 5.18 -12.46
C THR A 302 6.18 4.36 -11.20
N ALA A 303 5.70 4.82 -10.05
CA ALA A 303 5.89 4.14 -8.76
C ALA A 303 5.12 4.82 -7.62
N VAL A 304 4.48 4.00 -6.78
CA VAL A 304 3.97 4.46 -5.48
C VAL A 304 5.11 4.48 -4.46
N THR A 305 5.36 5.62 -3.83
CA THR A 305 6.46 5.81 -2.87
C THR A 305 6.00 5.85 -1.41
N GLY A 306 4.70 6.00 -1.16
CA GLY A 306 4.15 5.91 0.19
C GLY A 306 2.66 6.23 0.28
N TYR A 307 2.19 6.32 1.51
CA TYR A 307 0.79 6.50 1.86
C TYR A 307 0.65 7.55 2.96
N ASN A 308 -0.23 8.53 2.73
CA ASN A 308 -0.67 9.52 3.69
C ASN A 308 -1.93 9.01 4.39
N VAL A 309 -1.88 8.89 5.71
CA VAL A 309 -3.00 8.43 6.54
C VAL A 309 -3.63 9.63 7.23
N TYR A 310 -4.92 9.83 6.96
CA TYR A 310 -5.70 10.93 7.51
C TYR A 310 -6.63 10.42 8.60
N MET A 311 -6.76 11.19 9.68
CA MET A 311 -7.69 10.97 10.77
C MET A 311 -8.50 12.24 10.98
N ASN A 312 -9.83 12.16 10.91
CA ASN A 312 -10.71 13.32 10.99
C ASN A 312 -10.31 14.40 9.98
N SER A 313 -10.04 13.98 8.74
CA SER A 313 -9.52 14.80 7.62
C SER A 313 -8.13 15.44 7.81
N ALA A 314 -7.48 15.27 8.97
CA ALA A 314 -6.13 15.78 9.21
C ALA A 314 -5.05 14.73 8.92
N LEU A 315 -3.96 15.11 8.27
CA LEU A 315 -2.83 14.21 8.01
C LEU A 315 -2.19 13.79 9.35
N LYS A 316 -2.17 12.50 9.64
CA LYS A 316 -1.64 11.97 10.90
C LYS A 316 -0.33 11.22 10.75
N ALA A 317 -0.12 10.53 9.62
CA ALA A 317 1.10 9.81 9.35
C ALA A 317 1.39 9.71 7.84
N THR A 318 2.67 9.57 7.51
CA THR A 318 3.13 9.15 6.17
C THR A 318 3.97 7.89 6.35
N VAL A 319 3.63 6.82 5.63
CA VAL A 319 4.30 5.52 5.73
C VAL A 319 4.62 4.95 4.36
N THR A 320 5.58 4.03 4.27
CA THR A 320 5.90 3.30 3.02
C THR A 320 5.26 1.91 2.95
N GLY A 321 4.90 1.33 4.10
CA GLY A 321 4.19 0.05 4.18
C GLY A 321 2.67 0.15 3.98
N LEU A 322 2.00 -1.01 3.95
CA LEU A 322 0.55 -1.16 3.73
C LEU A 322 -0.27 -1.22 5.04
N SER A 323 0.33 -0.82 6.15
CA SER A 323 -0.30 -0.81 7.46
C SER A 323 0.33 0.23 8.37
N THR A 324 -0.43 0.73 9.34
CA THR A 324 0.08 1.60 10.41
C THR A 324 -0.76 1.48 11.68
N THR A 325 -0.25 1.96 12.81
CA THR A 325 -1.00 2.09 14.07
C THR A 325 -1.01 3.54 14.52
N ILE A 326 -2.20 4.09 14.73
CA ILE A 326 -2.40 5.43 15.30
C ILE A 326 -2.62 5.27 16.80
N THR A 327 -1.80 5.93 17.60
CA THR A 327 -1.82 5.89 19.07
C THR A 327 -2.20 7.26 19.66
N GLY A 328 -2.41 7.31 20.98
CA GLY A 328 -2.77 8.53 21.71
C GLY A 328 -4.22 8.95 21.49
N LEU A 329 -5.10 7.99 21.19
CA LEU A 329 -6.52 8.20 21.00
C LEU A 329 -7.28 8.20 22.33
N THR A 330 -8.45 8.83 22.34
CA THR A 330 -9.36 8.83 23.49
C THR A 330 -10.25 7.59 23.43
N ALA A 331 -10.55 7.01 24.59
CA ALA A 331 -11.45 5.86 24.69
C ALA A 331 -12.90 6.21 24.29
N SER A 332 -13.67 5.21 23.86
CA SER A 332 -15.07 5.37 23.41
C SER A 332 -15.29 6.48 22.38
N THR A 333 -14.27 6.79 21.57
CA THR A 333 -14.32 7.89 20.60
C THR A 333 -14.25 7.33 19.19
N THR A 334 -15.18 7.74 18.34
CA THR A 334 -15.19 7.39 16.92
C THR A 334 -14.26 8.31 16.15
N TYR A 335 -13.41 7.71 15.32
CA TYR A 335 -12.53 8.39 14.40
C TYR A 335 -12.84 7.94 12.98
N ASP A 336 -12.79 8.86 12.02
CA ASP A 336 -12.77 8.52 10.60
C ASP A 336 -11.34 8.44 10.09
N PHE A 337 -11.08 7.43 9.27
CA PHE A 337 -9.79 7.23 8.61
C PHE A 337 -9.96 7.13 7.10
N THR A 338 -9.03 7.77 6.39
CA THR A 338 -8.82 7.59 4.95
C THR A 338 -7.33 7.52 4.66
N VAL A 339 -6.97 6.85 3.56
CA VAL A 339 -5.58 6.75 3.10
C VAL A 339 -5.50 7.24 1.66
N LYS A 340 -4.44 8.00 1.34
CA LYS A 340 -4.09 8.41 -0.01
C LYS A 340 -2.69 7.91 -0.36
N ALA A 341 -2.50 7.37 -1.55
CA ALA A 341 -1.19 7.02 -2.07
C ALA A 341 -0.48 8.27 -2.62
N LYS A 342 0.84 8.25 -2.61
CA LYS A 342 1.69 9.26 -3.23
C LYS A 342 2.81 8.62 -4.05
N ASP A 343 3.23 9.30 -5.10
CA ASP A 343 4.35 8.90 -5.95
C ASP A 343 5.63 9.71 -5.64
N ALA A 344 6.65 9.57 -6.48
CA ALA A 344 7.91 10.32 -6.36
C ALA A 344 7.80 11.77 -6.87
N ALA A 345 6.85 12.05 -7.77
CA ALA A 345 6.61 13.38 -8.34
C ALA A 345 5.75 14.28 -7.43
N GLY A 346 5.15 13.73 -6.39
CA GLY A 346 4.29 14.42 -5.45
C GLY A 346 2.80 14.39 -5.80
N ASN A 347 2.39 13.58 -6.81
CA ASN A 347 0.97 13.40 -7.08
C ASN A 347 0.33 12.57 -5.98
N ILE A 348 -0.90 12.92 -5.62
CA ILE A 348 -1.65 12.30 -4.53
C ILE A 348 -2.92 11.68 -5.11
N SER A 349 -3.17 10.42 -4.78
CA SER A 349 -4.39 9.72 -5.21
C SER A 349 -5.65 10.36 -4.61
N VAL A 350 -6.80 10.00 -5.17
CA VAL A 350 -8.07 10.13 -4.42
C VAL A 350 -8.05 9.28 -3.14
N SER A 351 -8.91 9.62 -2.18
CA SER A 351 -9.01 8.86 -0.92
C SER A 351 -9.49 7.43 -1.15
N SER A 352 -9.03 6.52 -0.28
CA SER A 352 -9.65 5.20 -0.07
C SER A 352 -11.11 5.30 0.36
N ASN A 353 -11.75 4.16 0.63
CA ASN A 353 -12.99 4.13 1.40
C ASN A 353 -12.78 4.82 2.77
N THR A 354 -13.83 5.49 3.26
CA THR A 354 -13.86 6.02 4.63
C THR A 354 -14.11 4.89 5.62
N LEU A 355 -13.23 4.78 6.62
CA LEU A 355 -13.37 3.79 7.69
C LEU A 355 -13.65 4.50 9.01
N ASN A 356 -14.85 4.27 9.57
CA ASN A 356 -15.21 4.76 10.90
C ASN A 356 -14.89 3.69 11.95
N VAL A 357 -14.07 4.03 12.94
CA VAL A 357 -13.66 3.10 14.00
C VAL A 357 -13.78 3.76 15.36
N THR A 358 -14.54 3.15 16.25
CA THR A 358 -14.66 3.55 17.65
C THR A 358 -13.65 2.80 18.50
N THR A 359 -12.78 3.53 19.21
CA THR A 359 -11.87 2.97 20.23
C THR A 359 -12.66 2.25 21.31
N THR A 360 -12.06 1.24 21.94
CA THR A 360 -12.75 0.53 23.01
C THR A 360 -12.92 1.42 24.24
N ALA A 361 -14.00 1.24 25.00
CA ALA A 361 -14.16 1.94 26.26
C ALA A 361 -13.02 1.60 27.24
N SER A 362 -12.52 2.62 27.96
CA SER A 362 -11.66 2.42 29.12
C SER A 362 -12.42 1.54 30.11
N GLY A 363 -11.93 0.32 30.33
CA GLY A 363 -12.48 -0.53 31.36
C GLY A 363 -12.14 0.06 32.72
N SER A 364 -13.14 0.58 33.44
CA SER A 364 -13.04 0.68 34.89
C SER A 364 -13.08 -0.73 35.44
N THR A 365 -11.98 -1.21 36.01
CA THR A 365 -11.97 -2.45 36.80
C THR A 365 -12.80 -2.21 38.04
N ALA A 366 -13.78 -3.08 38.31
CA ALA A 366 -14.53 -2.99 39.54
C ALA A 366 -13.61 -3.17 40.75
N THR A 367 -13.84 -2.38 41.80
CA THR A 367 -13.07 -2.50 43.04
C THR A 367 -13.36 -3.81 43.77
N ASP A 368 -14.52 -4.43 43.52
CA ASP A 368 -14.91 -5.73 44.06
C ASP A 368 -16.06 -6.37 43.25
N LEU A 369 -16.54 -7.54 43.70
CA LEU A 369 -17.74 -8.20 43.18
C LEU A 369 -19.00 -7.35 43.43
N LEU A 370 -19.94 -7.40 42.50
CA LEU A 370 -21.22 -6.68 42.59
C LEU A 370 -22.37 -7.55 42.07
N PHE A 371 -23.59 -7.29 42.56
CA PHE A 371 -24.81 -7.89 42.01
C PHE A 371 -25.07 -7.36 40.60
N SER A 372 -25.26 -8.27 39.65
CA SER A 372 -25.57 -7.94 38.26
C SER A 372 -27.01 -8.25 37.84
N GLU A 373 -27.73 -9.08 38.59
CA GLU A 373 -29.14 -9.40 38.33
C GLU A 373 -29.85 -9.86 39.60
N TYR A 374 -31.14 -9.49 39.70
CA TYR A 374 -32.08 -9.92 40.74
C TYR A 374 -33.39 -10.28 40.03
N ILE A 375 -33.89 -11.49 40.28
CA ILE A 375 -35.14 -11.99 39.71
C ILE A 375 -36.12 -12.22 40.84
N GLU A 376 -37.21 -11.48 40.83
CA GLU A 376 -38.41 -11.74 41.59
C GLU A 376 -39.56 -12.10 40.65
N GLY A 377 -39.61 -13.37 40.29
CA GLY A 377 -40.64 -13.95 39.44
C GLY A 377 -41.82 -14.52 40.22
N SER A 378 -42.72 -15.17 39.50
CA SER A 378 -43.86 -15.88 40.07
C SER A 378 -43.41 -17.05 40.95
N SER A 379 -44.16 -17.33 42.02
CA SER A 379 -43.88 -18.44 42.95
C SER A 379 -42.41 -18.44 43.42
N ASN A 380 -41.66 -19.52 43.17
CA ASN A 380 -40.27 -19.71 43.57
C ASN A 380 -39.25 -19.26 42.51
N ASN A 381 -39.65 -18.51 41.48
CA ASN A 381 -38.69 -17.97 40.51
C ASN A 381 -37.91 -16.81 41.14
N LYS A 382 -36.96 -17.16 42.01
CA LYS A 382 -36.11 -16.23 42.76
C LYS A 382 -34.64 -16.51 42.47
N ALA A 383 -33.89 -15.50 42.02
CA ALA A 383 -32.47 -15.65 41.73
C ALA A 383 -31.66 -14.36 41.92
N LEU A 384 -30.37 -14.55 42.14
CA LEU A 384 -29.34 -13.50 42.22
C LEU A 384 -28.19 -13.85 41.28
N GLU A 385 -27.61 -12.86 40.62
CA GLU A 385 -26.36 -12.97 39.88
C GLU A 385 -25.31 -12.04 40.46
N ILE A 386 -24.10 -12.55 40.65
CA ILE A 386 -22.92 -11.78 41.04
C ILE A 386 -21.94 -11.77 39.89
N SER A 387 -21.32 -10.63 39.62
CA SER A 387 -20.33 -10.48 38.55
C SER A 387 -18.95 -10.15 39.06
N ASN A 388 -17.95 -10.72 38.39
CA ASN A 388 -16.56 -10.34 38.60
C ASN A 388 -16.04 -9.51 37.40
N ALA A 389 -15.87 -8.21 37.61
CA ALA A 389 -15.21 -7.31 36.66
C ALA A 389 -13.93 -6.69 37.25
N THR A 390 -13.30 -7.36 38.23
CA THR A 390 -12.15 -6.83 38.98
C THR A 390 -10.82 -6.91 38.22
N GLY A 391 -10.78 -7.66 37.11
CA GLY A 391 -9.54 -7.92 36.37
C GLY A 391 -8.76 -9.14 36.87
N ALA A 392 -9.17 -9.77 37.98
CA ALA A 392 -8.53 -10.97 38.54
C ALA A 392 -9.55 -12.03 38.94
N ALA A 393 -9.12 -13.28 39.11
CA ALA A 393 -9.96 -14.33 39.68
C ALA A 393 -10.14 -14.11 41.19
N ILE A 394 -11.36 -14.28 41.70
CA ILE A 394 -11.73 -14.03 43.10
C ILE A 394 -12.12 -15.33 43.79
N ASN A 395 -11.56 -15.57 44.98
CA ASN A 395 -12.01 -16.65 45.86
C ASN A 395 -13.29 -16.23 46.60
N LEU A 396 -14.37 -16.99 46.43
CA LEU A 396 -15.69 -16.68 46.98
C LEU A 396 -15.85 -17.09 48.45
N SER A 397 -14.91 -17.83 49.06
CA SER A 397 -15.04 -18.32 50.44
C SER A 397 -15.15 -17.22 51.49
N ILE A 398 -14.69 -16.00 51.17
CA ILE A 398 -14.80 -14.82 52.03
C ILE A 398 -16.06 -13.99 51.77
N TYR A 399 -16.88 -14.39 50.80
CA TYR A 399 -18.11 -13.71 50.43
C TYR A 399 -19.34 -14.43 50.94
N SER A 400 -20.38 -13.67 51.27
CA SER A 400 -21.66 -14.20 51.71
C SER A 400 -22.82 -13.29 51.35
N ILE A 401 -24.01 -13.86 51.19
CA ILE A 401 -25.26 -13.13 51.06
C ILE A 401 -25.97 -13.08 52.41
N LYS A 402 -26.60 -11.95 52.72
CA LYS A 402 -27.54 -11.82 53.83
C LYS A 402 -28.78 -11.09 53.39
N LYS A 403 -29.90 -11.39 54.02
CA LYS A 403 -31.21 -10.76 53.78
C LYS A 403 -31.71 -10.07 55.03
N GLN A 404 -32.40 -8.95 54.87
CA GLN A 404 -33.20 -8.35 55.94
C GLN A 404 -34.68 -8.64 55.66
N THR A 405 -35.33 -9.39 56.56
CA THR A 405 -36.71 -9.83 56.34
C THR A 405 -37.70 -8.68 56.53
N ASN A 406 -38.57 -8.43 55.55
CA ASN A 406 -39.55 -7.34 55.53
C ASN A 406 -38.93 -5.97 55.81
N GLY A 407 -37.73 -5.73 55.28
CA GLY A 407 -37.06 -4.42 55.27
C GLY A 407 -36.72 -3.83 56.63
N SER A 408 -36.70 -4.63 57.71
CA SER A 408 -36.32 -4.19 59.05
C SER A 408 -35.63 -5.28 59.87
N GLY A 409 -34.97 -4.90 60.98
CA GLY A 409 -34.33 -5.84 61.90
C GLY A 409 -32.88 -6.19 61.55
N SER A 410 -32.37 -7.28 62.12
CA SER A 410 -30.99 -7.72 61.86
C SER A 410 -30.88 -8.44 60.51
N TRP A 411 -29.70 -8.36 59.90
CA TRP A 411 -29.34 -9.24 58.78
C TRP A 411 -29.47 -10.71 59.19
N SER A 412 -29.88 -11.57 58.25
CA SER A 412 -29.85 -13.03 58.40
C SER A 412 -28.43 -13.54 58.72
N THR A 413 -28.33 -14.77 59.19
CA THR A 413 -27.07 -15.40 59.62
C THR A 413 -26.01 -15.34 58.52
N ARG A 414 -26.29 -15.92 57.34
CA ARG A 414 -25.58 -15.79 56.06
C ARG A 414 -25.84 -17.02 55.17
N LEU A 415 -25.84 -16.79 53.87
CA LEU A 415 -25.58 -17.80 52.84
C LEU A 415 -24.12 -17.67 52.38
N SER A 416 -23.28 -18.65 52.72
CA SER A 416 -21.86 -18.65 52.33
C SER A 416 -21.66 -19.02 50.86
N LEU A 417 -20.75 -18.32 50.18
CA LEU A 417 -20.33 -18.64 48.82
C LEU A 417 -19.03 -19.45 48.84
N SER A 418 -18.74 -20.16 47.74
CA SER A 418 -17.52 -20.96 47.62
C SER A 418 -17.07 -21.09 46.16
N GLY A 419 -15.84 -21.55 45.96
CA GLY A 419 -15.22 -21.67 44.63
C GLY A 419 -14.46 -20.42 44.19
N THR A 420 -14.07 -20.41 42.92
CA THR A 420 -13.33 -19.31 42.30
C THR A 420 -14.14 -18.72 41.15
N LEU A 421 -14.35 -17.41 41.18
CA LEU A 421 -15.02 -16.68 40.12
C LEU A 421 -13.97 -15.96 39.27
N ASN A 422 -13.74 -16.42 38.05
CA ASN A 422 -12.80 -15.78 37.12
C ASN A 422 -13.29 -14.39 36.68
N THR A 423 -12.37 -13.50 36.32
CA THR A 423 -12.72 -12.19 35.74
C THR A 423 -13.57 -12.38 34.47
N GLY A 424 -14.64 -11.60 34.34
CA GLY A 424 -15.63 -11.70 33.26
C GLY A 424 -16.75 -12.71 33.51
N ASN A 425 -16.63 -13.62 34.49
CA ASN A 425 -17.63 -14.63 34.78
C ASN A 425 -18.71 -14.15 35.77
N LYS A 426 -19.80 -14.93 35.84
CA LYS A 426 -20.94 -14.73 36.74
C LYS A 426 -21.06 -15.89 37.73
N PHE A 427 -21.62 -15.60 38.90
CA PHE A 427 -22.01 -16.59 39.88
C PHE A 427 -23.52 -16.50 40.12
N THR A 428 -24.25 -17.54 39.73
CA THR A 428 -25.72 -17.59 39.81
C THR A 428 -26.17 -18.36 41.04
N ILE A 429 -27.11 -17.76 41.78
CA ILE A 429 -27.75 -18.34 42.96
C ILE A 429 -29.25 -18.39 42.67
N VAL A 430 -29.85 -19.56 42.76
CA VAL A 430 -31.27 -19.75 42.46
C VAL A 430 -31.98 -20.47 43.61
N ASN A 431 -33.27 -20.19 43.77
CA ASN A 431 -34.11 -20.97 44.64
C ASN A 431 -34.24 -22.40 44.08
N SER A 432 -34.05 -23.40 44.96
CA SER A 432 -34.07 -24.82 44.57
C SER A 432 -35.38 -25.31 43.96
N LEU A 433 -36.48 -24.57 44.15
CA LEU A 433 -37.80 -24.85 43.60
C LEU A 433 -38.15 -23.93 42.41
N MET A 434 -37.19 -23.18 41.87
CA MET A 434 -37.37 -22.37 40.66
C MET A 434 -37.82 -23.26 39.49
N ALA A 435 -38.80 -22.77 38.72
CA ALA A 435 -39.31 -23.50 37.57
C ALA A 435 -38.22 -23.64 36.49
N SER A 436 -38.09 -24.82 35.91
CA SER A 436 -37.12 -25.07 34.84
C SER A 436 -37.38 -24.24 33.57
N SER A 437 -38.62 -23.77 33.38
CA SER A 437 -39.01 -22.85 32.32
C SER A 437 -38.44 -21.44 32.50
N CYS A 438 -38.13 -21.04 33.74
CA CYS A 438 -37.44 -19.80 34.05
C CYS A 438 -35.92 -20.01 33.95
N TYR A 439 -35.37 -20.92 34.75
CA TYR A 439 -33.95 -21.27 34.68
C TYR A 439 -33.72 -22.71 35.22
N PRO A 440 -32.97 -23.57 34.50
CA PRO A 440 -32.64 -24.90 35.01
C PRO A 440 -31.75 -24.81 36.25
N THR A 441 -32.24 -25.27 37.41
CA THR A 441 -31.50 -25.17 38.68
C THR A 441 -30.16 -25.92 38.68
N SER A 442 -30.02 -26.95 37.84
CA SER A 442 -28.76 -27.68 37.62
C SER A 442 -27.67 -26.85 36.93
N SER A 443 -28.05 -25.75 36.26
CA SER A 443 -27.10 -24.84 35.59
C SER A 443 -26.60 -23.75 36.51
N ALA A 444 -27.18 -23.61 37.71
CA ALA A 444 -26.78 -22.59 38.67
C ALA A 444 -25.46 -22.97 39.37
N ASN A 445 -24.65 -21.97 39.74
CA ASN A 445 -23.51 -22.23 40.60
C ASN A 445 -23.95 -22.65 42.01
N LEU A 446 -25.11 -22.17 42.47
CA LEU A 446 -25.72 -22.55 43.74
C LEU A 446 -27.25 -22.64 43.60
N SER A 447 -27.80 -23.82 43.84
CA SER A 447 -29.23 -24.06 43.99
C SER A 447 -29.53 -24.35 45.47
N THR A 448 -30.41 -23.57 46.11
CA THR A 448 -30.61 -23.65 47.56
C THR A 448 -32.03 -23.27 48.01
N SER A 449 -32.44 -23.73 49.19
CA SER A 449 -33.68 -23.33 49.87
C SER A 449 -33.43 -22.35 51.03
N ALA A 450 -32.25 -21.71 51.07
CA ALA A 450 -31.89 -20.76 52.11
C ALA A 450 -32.84 -19.54 52.13
N THR A 451 -33.01 -18.94 53.31
CA THR A 451 -33.94 -17.80 53.45
C THR A 451 -33.49 -16.58 52.64
N GLU A 452 -32.19 -16.45 52.37
CA GLU A 452 -31.61 -15.38 51.54
C GLU A 452 -32.08 -15.39 50.08
N ILE A 453 -32.59 -16.51 49.55
CA ILE A 453 -33.14 -16.63 48.19
C ILE A 453 -34.67 -16.74 48.19
N ALA A 454 -35.32 -16.51 49.33
CA ALA A 454 -36.76 -16.50 49.52
C ALA A 454 -37.26 -15.07 49.82
N PHE A 455 -36.98 -14.15 48.90
CA PHE A 455 -37.37 -12.74 48.99
C PHE A 455 -38.67 -12.43 48.24
N ASN A 456 -39.35 -11.34 48.63
CA ASN A 456 -40.66 -10.92 48.09
C ASN A 456 -40.81 -9.38 47.93
N GLY A 457 -39.73 -8.71 47.56
CA GLY A 457 -39.78 -7.35 47.01
C GLY A 457 -39.60 -6.22 48.02
N ASN A 458 -39.78 -6.48 49.32
CA ASN A 458 -39.41 -5.57 50.41
C ASN A 458 -38.26 -6.12 51.28
N ASP A 459 -37.52 -7.11 50.78
CA ASP A 459 -36.44 -7.78 51.51
C ASP A 459 -35.06 -7.33 51.00
N PRO A 460 -34.35 -6.40 51.67
CA PRO A 460 -33.02 -5.99 51.26
C PRO A 460 -32.04 -7.18 51.26
N ILE A 461 -31.24 -7.28 50.20
CA ILE A 461 -30.22 -8.33 50.01
C ILE A 461 -28.85 -7.66 49.96
N GLY A 462 -27.96 -8.06 50.85
CA GLY A 462 -26.58 -7.56 50.91
C GLY A 462 -25.57 -8.60 50.48
N LEU A 463 -24.57 -8.18 49.71
CA LEU A 463 -23.34 -8.91 49.43
C LEU A 463 -22.28 -8.47 50.42
N PHE A 464 -21.70 -9.41 51.15
CA PHE A 464 -20.71 -9.16 52.19
C PHE A 464 -19.36 -9.79 51.83
N LYS A 465 -18.27 -9.12 52.21
CA LYS A 465 -16.89 -9.62 52.15
C LYS A 465 -16.28 -9.55 53.55
N ASN A 466 -15.79 -10.68 54.07
CA ASN A 466 -15.29 -10.76 55.46
C ASN A 466 -16.27 -10.19 56.50
N GLY A 467 -17.58 -10.34 56.26
CA GLY A 467 -18.62 -9.81 57.13
C GLY A 467 -18.96 -8.32 56.97
N VAL A 468 -18.29 -7.59 56.08
CA VAL A 468 -18.56 -6.18 55.75
C VAL A 468 -19.44 -6.09 54.50
N LEU A 469 -20.51 -5.27 54.54
CA LEU A 469 -21.40 -5.04 53.39
C LEU A 469 -20.65 -4.28 52.29
N ILE A 470 -20.64 -4.82 51.07
CA ILE A 470 -20.00 -4.18 49.91
C ILE A 470 -21.02 -3.76 48.85
N ASP A 471 -22.09 -4.52 48.65
CA ASP A 471 -23.13 -4.22 47.66
C ASP A 471 -24.52 -4.55 48.20
N ILE A 472 -25.55 -3.83 47.75
CA ILE A 472 -26.92 -4.04 48.22
C ILE A 472 -27.97 -3.90 47.11
N ILE A 473 -29.01 -4.73 47.20
CA ILE A 473 -30.28 -4.59 46.49
C ILE A 473 -31.35 -4.28 47.54
N GLY A 474 -32.08 -3.17 47.38
CA GLY A 474 -33.02 -2.66 48.39
C GLY A 474 -32.38 -1.76 49.45
N THR A 475 -33.22 -1.19 50.31
CA THR A 475 -32.79 -0.22 51.33
C THR A 475 -32.72 -0.88 52.71
N PHE A 476 -31.53 -0.92 53.32
CA PHE A 476 -31.39 -1.41 54.70
C PHE A 476 -32.23 -0.55 55.67
N ASN A 477 -33.03 -1.20 56.51
CA ASN A 477 -34.05 -0.55 57.34
C ASN A 477 -35.05 0.30 56.55
N GLY A 478 -35.39 -0.12 55.32
CA GLY A 478 -36.38 0.56 54.46
C GLY A 478 -37.84 0.42 54.90
N GLY A 479 -38.12 -0.38 55.92
CA GLY A 479 -39.49 -0.66 56.40
C GLY A 479 -40.24 -1.58 55.45
N THR A 480 -41.57 -1.47 55.42
CA THR A 480 -42.45 -2.37 54.65
C THR A 480 -42.60 -2.00 53.17
N ALA A 481 -41.92 -0.95 52.70
CA ALA A 481 -42.05 -0.48 51.33
C ALA A 481 -41.38 -1.44 50.33
N ASN A 482 -42.10 -1.81 49.28
CA ASN A 482 -41.57 -2.63 48.20
C ASN A 482 -40.62 -1.79 47.32
N PHE A 483 -39.43 -2.32 47.03
CA PHE A 483 -38.51 -1.72 46.07
C PHE A 483 -38.46 -2.50 44.75
N SER A 484 -38.80 -3.80 44.76
CA SER A 484 -38.71 -4.67 43.59
C SER A 484 -39.65 -5.87 43.67
N VAL A 485 -40.97 -5.66 43.58
CA VAL A 485 -41.97 -6.73 43.61
C VAL A 485 -42.32 -7.22 42.21
N ASP A 486 -42.42 -8.53 42.02
CA ASP A 486 -42.81 -9.20 40.76
C ASP A 486 -42.08 -8.65 39.51
N GLU A 487 -40.77 -8.45 39.62
CA GLU A 487 -39.95 -7.93 38.53
C GLU A 487 -38.55 -8.55 38.50
N THR A 488 -37.89 -8.42 37.35
CA THR A 488 -36.45 -8.68 37.23
C THR A 488 -35.72 -7.35 37.07
N ILE A 489 -34.65 -7.14 37.83
CA ILE A 489 -33.78 -5.99 37.65
C ILE A 489 -32.37 -6.43 37.29
N ARG A 490 -31.78 -5.74 36.30
CA ARG A 490 -30.42 -5.99 35.82
C ARG A 490 -29.56 -4.77 36.02
N ARG A 491 -28.34 -4.96 36.51
CA ARG A 491 -27.42 -3.87 36.76
C ARG A 491 -27.05 -3.19 35.44
N LYS A 492 -27.10 -1.87 35.43
CA LYS A 492 -26.67 -1.02 34.31
C LYS A 492 -25.17 -1.14 34.12
N ALA A 493 -24.73 -1.15 32.87
CA ALA A 493 -23.32 -1.24 32.51
C ALA A 493 -22.48 -0.04 32.99
N THR A 494 -23.11 1.09 33.28
CA THR A 494 -22.48 2.28 33.86
C THR A 494 -22.10 2.09 35.33
N VAL A 495 -22.63 1.09 36.01
CA VAL A 495 -22.27 0.76 37.40
C VAL A 495 -21.08 -0.19 37.39
N THR A 496 -19.89 0.35 37.60
CA THR A 496 -18.64 -0.40 37.52
C THR A 496 -18.05 -0.77 38.88
N ALA A 497 -18.73 -0.52 40.00
CA ALA A 497 -18.27 -0.84 41.34
C ALA A 497 -19.45 -1.20 42.26
N PRO A 498 -19.25 -2.03 43.29
CA PRO A 498 -20.30 -2.33 44.27
C PRO A 498 -20.65 -1.07 45.10
N THR A 499 -21.88 -1.02 45.62
CA THR A 499 -22.37 0.14 46.36
C THR A 499 -23.30 -0.28 47.49
N THR A 500 -23.11 0.32 48.66
CA THR A 500 -23.94 0.08 49.85
C THR A 500 -25.21 0.93 49.89
N THR A 501 -25.46 1.73 48.85
CA THR A 501 -26.67 2.55 48.70
C THR A 501 -27.42 2.14 47.45
N PHE A 502 -28.61 1.57 47.63
CA PHE A 502 -29.46 1.17 46.53
C PHE A 502 -30.14 2.38 45.87
N ASN A 503 -30.02 2.48 44.54
CA ASN A 503 -30.80 3.39 43.73
C ASN A 503 -31.27 2.69 42.46
N LYS A 504 -32.53 2.25 42.45
CA LYS A 504 -33.11 1.51 41.32
C LYS A 504 -32.99 2.28 40.00
N THR A 505 -33.34 3.56 39.98
CA THR A 505 -33.38 4.37 38.77
C THR A 505 -32.00 4.56 38.13
N THR A 506 -30.97 4.83 38.92
CA THR A 506 -29.63 5.11 38.37
C THR A 506 -28.78 3.87 38.16
N GLN A 507 -29.05 2.78 38.89
CA GLN A 507 -28.19 1.59 38.89
C GLN A 507 -28.78 0.39 38.15
N TRP A 508 -30.09 0.37 37.89
CA TRP A 508 -30.78 -0.84 37.41
C TRP A 508 -31.73 -0.57 36.23
N ASP A 509 -31.83 -1.53 35.33
CA ASP A 509 -32.87 -1.65 34.32
C ASP A 509 -33.92 -2.64 34.81
N SER A 510 -35.20 -2.30 34.70
CA SER A 510 -36.32 -3.13 35.20
C SER A 510 -37.03 -3.85 34.05
N TYR A 511 -37.43 -5.09 34.29
CA TYR A 511 -38.10 -5.99 33.37
C TYR A 511 -39.27 -6.66 34.08
N ALA A 512 -40.21 -7.20 33.30
CA ALA A 512 -41.37 -7.89 33.86
C ALA A 512 -40.99 -9.10 34.72
N SER A 513 -41.92 -9.54 35.57
CA SER A 513 -41.84 -10.81 36.29
C SER A 513 -41.46 -11.97 35.35
N ASP A 514 -40.74 -12.96 35.87
CA ASP A 514 -40.29 -14.16 35.13
C ASP A 514 -39.39 -13.89 33.92
N THR A 515 -38.76 -12.71 33.83
CA THR A 515 -37.72 -12.40 32.83
C THR A 515 -36.39 -13.08 33.20
N CYS A 516 -36.32 -14.40 33.06
CA CYS A 516 -35.19 -15.21 33.50
C CYS A 516 -34.12 -15.47 32.41
N ASN A 517 -34.33 -14.93 31.21
CA ASN A 517 -33.43 -15.12 30.09
C ASN A 517 -32.02 -14.58 30.38
N ASN A 518 -30.99 -15.29 29.93
CA ASN A 518 -29.58 -14.86 30.02
C ASN A 518 -28.96 -14.79 31.44
N LEU A 519 -29.64 -15.31 32.47
CA LEU A 519 -29.04 -15.49 33.79
C LEU A 519 -27.76 -16.34 33.68
N GLY A 520 -26.63 -15.83 34.18
CA GLY A 520 -25.32 -16.49 34.15
C GLY A 520 -24.55 -16.36 32.83
N SER A 521 -25.18 -15.89 31.75
CA SER A 521 -24.56 -15.76 30.41
C SER A 521 -24.44 -14.32 29.91
N ARG A 522 -25.03 -13.35 30.62
CA ARG A 522 -24.94 -11.93 30.29
C ARG A 522 -23.52 -11.39 30.51
N LYS A 523 -22.79 -11.12 29.44
CA LYS A 523 -21.58 -10.26 29.52
C LYS A 523 -22.03 -8.83 29.86
N ILE A 524 -21.23 -8.06 30.61
CA ILE A 524 -21.52 -6.63 30.79
C ILE A 524 -21.46 -5.99 29.39
N GLU A 525 -22.63 -5.75 28.80
CA GLU A 525 -22.75 -5.06 27.53
C GLU A 525 -22.36 -3.61 27.74
N LYS A 526 -21.25 -3.17 27.16
CA LYS A 526 -20.65 -1.83 27.37
C LYS A 526 -21.44 -0.69 26.68
N THR A 527 -22.68 -0.94 26.28
CA THR A 527 -23.48 0.02 25.52
C THR A 527 -24.94 -0.09 25.97
N PRO A 528 -25.62 1.02 26.31
CA PRO A 528 -27.05 0.99 26.58
C PRO A 528 -27.80 0.50 25.33
N LYS A 529 -28.64 -0.53 25.46
CA LYS A 529 -29.64 -0.85 24.44
C LYS A 529 -30.76 0.20 24.53
N THR A 530 -30.64 1.26 23.75
CA THR A 530 -31.81 1.99 23.25
C THR A 530 -32.42 1.17 22.12
N SER A 531 -33.72 0.86 22.24
CA SER A 531 -34.62 0.20 21.26
C SER A 531 -33.94 -0.38 20.01
N GLU A 532 -33.86 -1.72 19.95
CA GLU A 532 -33.27 -2.47 18.85
C GLU A 532 -33.80 -1.99 17.48
N ALA A 533 -32.96 -1.26 16.76
CA ALA A 533 -32.96 -1.38 15.31
C ALA A 533 -32.37 -2.76 15.02
N LEU A 534 -33.19 -3.70 14.52
CA LEU A 534 -32.69 -4.96 13.97
C LEU A 534 -31.58 -4.65 12.96
N ASP A 535 -30.41 -5.25 13.16
CA ASP A 535 -29.43 -5.37 12.09
C ASP A 535 -30.07 -6.25 11.00
N ILE A 536 -29.99 -5.82 9.74
CA ILE A 536 -30.51 -6.58 8.61
C ILE A 536 -29.90 -8.00 8.54
N ASN A 537 -28.72 -8.20 9.12
CA ASN A 537 -28.08 -9.52 9.19
C ASN A 537 -28.73 -10.47 10.20
N ASP A 538 -29.42 -9.94 11.22
CA ASP A 538 -30.11 -10.69 12.27
C ASP A 538 -31.50 -11.20 11.85
N ILE A 539 -31.90 -10.90 10.61
CA ILE A 539 -33.10 -11.48 10.00
C ILE A 539 -32.94 -13.00 9.88
N ALA A 540 -33.93 -13.71 10.35
CA ALA A 540 -34.06 -15.15 10.42
C ALA A 540 -35.44 -15.54 9.86
N ILE A 541 -35.45 -16.71 9.21
CA ILE A 541 -36.65 -17.31 8.65
C ILE A 541 -36.96 -18.57 9.45
N TYR A 542 -38.17 -18.69 9.98
CA TYR A 542 -38.58 -19.82 10.82
C TYR A 542 -40.04 -20.20 10.59
N PRO A 543 -40.41 -21.50 10.64
CA PRO A 543 -39.51 -22.64 10.71
C PRO A 543 -38.70 -22.79 9.40
N ASN A 544 -37.48 -23.30 9.51
CA ASN A 544 -36.63 -23.63 8.37
C ASN A 544 -35.81 -24.89 8.70
N PRO A 545 -36.16 -26.08 8.18
CA PRO A 545 -37.10 -26.31 7.07
C PRO A 545 -38.58 -25.98 7.40
N SER A 546 -39.33 -25.52 6.40
CA SER A 546 -40.76 -25.20 6.48
C SER A 546 -41.60 -26.17 5.65
N ASN A 547 -42.92 -26.13 5.83
CA ASN A 547 -43.90 -26.88 5.02
C ASN A 547 -44.52 -26.00 3.91
N GLY A 548 -43.91 -24.87 3.58
CA GLY A 548 -44.46 -23.86 2.66
C GLY A 548 -44.97 -22.60 3.35
N THR A 549 -45.16 -22.62 4.68
CA THR A 549 -45.48 -21.46 5.50
C THR A 549 -44.33 -21.14 6.47
N PHE A 550 -43.91 -19.87 6.54
CA PHE A 550 -42.83 -19.41 7.40
C PHE A 550 -42.96 -17.94 7.80
N SER A 551 -42.26 -17.55 8.86
CA SER A 551 -42.18 -16.21 9.44
C SER A 551 -40.80 -15.59 9.24
N VAL A 552 -40.76 -14.26 9.24
CA VAL A 552 -39.55 -13.44 9.23
C VAL A 552 -39.53 -12.62 10.52
N ASN A 553 -38.46 -12.67 11.32
CA ASN A 553 -38.34 -11.79 12.50
C ASN A 553 -38.03 -10.34 12.06
N ASN A 554 -39.08 -9.56 11.80
CA ASN A 554 -38.97 -8.19 11.28
C ASN A 554 -39.08 -7.09 12.37
N SER A 555 -39.19 -7.45 13.66
CA SER A 555 -39.46 -6.53 14.78
C SER A 555 -40.54 -5.49 14.48
N ASN A 556 -41.67 -5.93 13.90
CA ASN A 556 -42.82 -5.11 13.51
C ASN A 556 -42.55 -4.02 12.45
N LYS A 557 -41.41 -4.06 11.76
CA LYS A 557 -41.14 -3.19 10.60
C LYS A 557 -41.80 -3.73 9.32
N MET A 558 -42.19 -2.81 8.45
CA MET A 558 -42.59 -3.11 7.08
C MET A 558 -41.39 -3.69 6.32
N TYR A 559 -41.63 -4.73 5.52
CA TYR A 559 -40.58 -5.37 4.74
C TYR A 559 -41.08 -5.77 3.35
N SER A 560 -40.13 -5.96 2.45
CA SER A 560 -40.36 -6.58 1.14
C SER A 560 -39.61 -7.90 1.08
N ILE A 561 -40.19 -8.90 0.43
CA ILE A 561 -39.62 -10.23 0.29
C ILE A 561 -39.67 -10.69 -1.16
N GLU A 562 -38.58 -11.28 -1.63
CA GLU A 562 -38.50 -11.94 -2.92
C GLU A 562 -37.93 -13.35 -2.73
N ILE A 563 -38.54 -14.35 -3.37
CA ILE A 563 -38.14 -15.75 -3.24
C ILE A 563 -37.76 -16.27 -4.62
N TYR A 564 -36.57 -16.84 -4.70
CA TYR A 564 -35.96 -17.35 -5.92
C TYR A 564 -35.68 -18.85 -5.80
N SER A 565 -35.79 -19.59 -6.90
CA SER A 565 -35.21 -20.93 -7.02
C SER A 565 -33.68 -20.87 -6.93
N ILE A 566 -33.02 -22.01 -6.69
CA ILE A 566 -31.54 -22.09 -6.74
C ILE A 566 -30.96 -21.77 -8.12
N ILE A 567 -31.76 -21.79 -9.19
CA ILE A 567 -31.35 -21.38 -10.54
C ILE A 567 -31.70 -19.90 -10.83
N GLY A 568 -32.15 -19.14 -9.84
CA GLY A 568 -32.39 -17.69 -9.93
C GLY A 568 -33.75 -17.28 -10.50
N GLN A 569 -34.67 -18.21 -10.73
CA GLN A 569 -36.04 -17.89 -11.16
C GLN A 569 -36.83 -17.33 -9.98
N LYS A 570 -37.43 -16.13 -10.11
CA LYS A 570 -38.31 -15.55 -9.09
C LYS A 570 -39.62 -16.33 -9.05
N ILE A 571 -40.01 -16.80 -7.87
CA ILE A 571 -41.20 -17.64 -7.64
C ILE A 571 -42.27 -16.87 -6.88
N TYR A 572 -41.88 -15.95 -6.01
CA TYR A 572 -42.79 -15.18 -5.19
C TYR A 572 -42.18 -13.82 -4.86
N SER A 573 -43.04 -12.81 -4.72
CA SER A 573 -42.67 -11.50 -4.22
C SER A 573 -43.84 -10.84 -3.52
N GLU A 574 -43.56 -10.18 -2.40
CA GLU A 574 -44.50 -9.32 -1.70
C GLU A 574 -43.77 -8.06 -1.23
N GLU A 575 -44.34 -6.89 -1.48
CA GLU A 575 -43.76 -5.61 -1.09
C GLU A 575 -44.58 -4.97 0.03
N ASN A 576 -43.91 -4.22 0.91
CA ASN A 576 -44.55 -3.46 1.99
C ASN A 576 -45.51 -4.35 2.82
N SER A 577 -45.04 -5.52 3.23
CA SER A 577 -45.78 -6.44 4.08
C SER A 577 -45.49 -6.19 5.56
N ASN A 578 -46.51 -6.40 6.39
CA ASN A 578 -46.39 -6.52 7.84
C ASN A 578 -46.89 -7.90 8.34
N LYS A 579 -47.11 -8.85 7.43
CA LYS A 579 -47.60 -10.17 7.78
C LYS A 579 -46.59 -10.89 8.68
N SER A 580 -47.10 -11.52 9.72
CA SER A 580 -46.32 -12.39 10.61
C SER A 580 -45.93 -13.72 9.96
N GLU A 581 -46.67 -14.13 8.92
CA GLU A 581 -46.46 -15.38 8.20
C GLU A 581 -46.66 -15.19 6.69
N ILE A 582 -45.84 -15.91 5.92
CA ILE A 582 -45.85 -15.97 4.47
C ILE A 582 -46.11 -17.41 4.06
N THR A 583 -47.07 -17.61 3.16
CA THR A 583 -47.38 -18.93 2.59
C THR A 583 -47.13 -18.89 1.09
N LEU A 584 -46.29 -19.80 0.62
CA LEU A 584 -45.96 -19.94 -0.80
C LEU A 584 -47.10 -20.65 -1.55
N PRO A 585 -47.68 -20.05 -2.61
CA PRO A 585 -48.66 -20.72 -3.44
C PRO A 585 -47.98 -21.83 -4.27
N ASN A 586 -48.44 -23.07 -4.13
CA ASN A 586 -47.91 -24.26 -4.82
C ASN A 586 -46.43 -24.59 -4.51
N SER A 587 -46.07 -24.65 -3.22
CA SER A 587 -44.71 -24.96 -2.78
C SER A 587 -44.28 -26.39 -3.15
N VAL A 588 -43.30 -26.48 -4.06
CA VAL A 588 -42.61 -27.74 -4.36
C VAL A 588 -41.53 -27.97 -3.30
N LYS A 589 -41.27 -29.22 -2.93
CA LYS A 589 -40.17 -29.56 -2.01
C LYS A 589 -38.84 -29.14 -2.63
N GLY A 590 -38.01 -28.42 -1.89
CA GLY A 590 -36.77 -27.89 -2.43
C GLY A 590 -36.09 -26.82 -1.59
N THR A 591 -34.96 -26.34 -2.10
CA THR A 591 -34.23 -25.20 -1.52
C THR A 591 -34.50 -23.93 -2.32
N TYR A 592 -34.66 -22.82 -1.62
CA TYR A 592 -34.95 -21.50 -2.17
C TYR A 592 -34.03 -20.45 -1.55
N LEU A 593 -33.81 -19.35 -2.28
CA LEU A 593 -33.14 -18.15 -1.79
C LEU A 593 -34.19 -17.07 -1.52
N VAL A 594 -34.17 -16.52 -0.32
CA VAL A 594 -35.13 -15.53 0.14
C VAL A 594 -34.39 -14.23 0.39
N ARG A 595 -34.69 -13.20 -0.41
CA ARG A 595 -34.23 -11.84 -0.17
C ARG A 595 -35.26 -11.11 0.66
N VAL A 596 -34.85 -10.61 1.82
CA VAL A 596 -35.67 -9.73 2.68
C VAL A 596 -35.07 -8.35 2.64
N THR A 597 -35.91 -7.35 2.38
CA THR A 597 -35.54 -5.93 2.36
C THR A 597 -36.34 -5.20 3.42
N ILE A 598 -35.66 -4.47 4.30
CA ILE A 598 -36.27 -3.59 5.30
C ILE A 598 -35.64 -2.21 5.12
N ASP A 599 -36.47 -1.18 4.97
CA ASP A 599 -36.03 0.16 4.60
C ASP A 599 -35.19 0.09 3.29
N SER A 600 -33.91 0.51 3.33
CA SER A 600 -33.00 0.48 2.17
C SER A 600 -32.04 -0.72 2.15
N ASN A 601 -32.11 -1.61 3.15
CA ASN A 601 -31.14 -2.68 3.35
C ASN A 601 -31.74 -4.04 2.98
N SER A 602 -30.93 -4.92 2.38
CA SER A 602 -31.38 -6.26 2.01
C SER A 602 -30.42 -7.36 2.50
N VAL A 603 -30.98 -8.52 2.80
CA VAL A 603 -30.26 -9.73 3.17
C VAL A 603 -30.83 -10.94 2.42
N ILE A 604 -29.97 -11.90 2.09
CA ILE A 604 -30.38 -13.16 1.47
C ILE A 604 -30.24 -14.29 2.50
N LYS A 605 -31.30 -15.07 2.67
CA LYS A 605 -31.37 -16.24 3.55
C LYS A 605 -31.79 -17.47 2.75
N LYS A 606 -31.34 -18.64 3.17
CA LYS A 606 -31.75 -19.92 2.59
C LYS A 606 -33.05 -20.38 3.21
N LEU A 607 -34.01 -20.85 2.42
CA LEU A 607 -35.24 -21.50 2.87
C LEU A 607 -35.30 -22.93 2.31
N ILE A 608 -35.66 -23.89 3.15
CA ILE A 608 -35.86 -25.29 2.76
C ILE A 608 -37.34 -25.61 2.95
N ILE A 609 -38.01 -26.15 1.93
CA ILE A 609 -39.39 -26.64 2.01
C ILE A 609 -39.38 -28.16 1.94
N ASN A 610 -39.97 -28.80 2.97
CA ASN A 610 -39.99 -30.24 3.16
C ASN A 610 -41.25 -30.94 2.65
#